data_AF-A0A939JM47-F1
#
_entry.id   AF-A0A939JM47-F1
#
_cell.length_a   1.000
_cell.length_b   1.000
_cell.length_c   1.000
_cell.angle_alpha   90.00
_cell.angle_beta   90.00
_cell.angle_gamma   90.00
#
_symmetry.space_group_name_H-M   'P 1'
#
loop_
_entity.id
_entity.type
_entity.pdbx_description
1 polymer ?
#
loop_
_entity_poly.entity_id
_entity_poly.type
_entity_poly.pdbx_seq_one_letter_code
_entity_poly.pdbx_strand_id
1 'polypeptide(L)'
;RHGEVEAGMALGLLDREARMEVARPVATDALLPGLDQTRTVGLVTLPGAFVGMLLGGASPVEAGAVQLFVLVALLAVQAVAVAVVLELVARGRLHRVS
;
A
#
# COMPACT_ATOMS: atom_id res chain seq x y z
N ARG A 1 12.92 -5.98 -14.25
CA ARG A 1 14.03 -6.05 -13.28
C ARG A 1 14.60 -7.48 -13.11
N HIS A 2 14.44 -8.37 -14.10
CA HIS A 2 15.03 -9.73 -14.03
C HIS A 2 16.56 -9.69 -13.94
N GLY A 3 17.21 -8.79 -14.67
CA GLY A 3 18.67 -8.63 -14.63
C GLY A 3 19.24 -8.20 -13.27
N GLU A 4 18.46 -7.51 -12.42
CA GLU A 4 18.91 -7.14 -11.06
C GLU A 4 18.86 -8.34 -10.11
N VAL A 5 17.86 -9.20 -10.27
CA VAL A 5 17.77 -10.47 -9.52
C VAL A 5 18.86 -11.43 -9.97
N GLU A 6 19.12 -11.55 -11.26
CA GLU A 6 20.22 -12.38 -11.78
C GLU A 6 21.59 -11.84 -11.40
N ALA A 7 21.78 -10.52 -11.37
CA ALA A 7 23.00 -9.90 -10.84
C ALA A 7 23.19 -10.22 -9.36
N GLY A 8 22.13 -10.18 -8.56
CA GLY A 8 22.17 -10.61 -7.15
C GLY A 8 22.56 -12.07 -6.99
N MET A 9 21.98 -12.97 -7.79
CA MET A 9 22.36 -14.39 -7.80
C MET A 9 23.79 -14.62 -8.29
N ALA A 10 24.25 -13.86 -9.29
CA ALA A 10 25.63 -13.90 -9.78
C ALA A 10 26.66 -13.41 -8.74
N LEU A 11 26.22 -12.55 -7.81
CA LEU A 11 26.99 -12.13 -6.64
C LEU A 11 26.95 -13.15 -5.47
N GLY A 12 26.23 -14.27 -5.65
CA GLY A 12 26.13 -15.35 -4.66
C GLY A 12 24.95 -15.24 -3.70
N LEU A 13 24.05 -14.29 -3.89
CA LEU A 13 22.83 -14.19 -3.09
C LEU A 13 21.88 -15.35 -3.44
N LEU A 14 21.19 -15.88 -2.42
CA LEU A 14 20.13 -16.85 -2.66
C LEU A 14 18.99 -16.20 -3.44
N ASP A 15 18.28 -16.95 -4.29
CA ASP A 15 17.20 -16.45 -5.16
C ASP A 15 16.14 -15.63 -4.39
N ARG A 16 15.85 -16.01 -3.14
CA ARG A 16 14.97 -15.25 -2.23
C ARG A 16 15.56 -13.90 -1.81
N GLU A 17 16.86 -13.85 -1.51
CA GLU A 17 17.56 -12.63 -1.08
C GLU A 17 17.73 -11.65 -2.25
N ALA A 18 18.12 -12.14 -3.42
CA ALA A 18 18.22 -11.35 -4.64
C ALA A 18 16.87 -10.72 -5.02
N ARG A 19 15.76 -11.45 -4.86
CA ARG A 19 14.41 -10.90 -5.08
C ARG A 19 13.97 -9.91 -4.00
N MET A 20 14.29 -10.16 -2.74
CA MET A 20 13.95 -9.25 -1.64
C MET A 20 14.67 -7.91 -1.78
N GLU A 21 15.93 -7.90 -2.20
CA GLU A 21 16.71 -6.67 -2.41
C GLU A 21 16.08 -5.78 -3.49
N VAL A 22 15.59 -6.37 -4.57
CA VAL A 22 14.90 -5.65 -5.66
C VAL A 22 13.49 -5.20 -5.27
N ALA A 23 12.80 -5.95 -4.40
CA ALA A 23 11.42 -5.70 -4.02
C ALA A 23 11.26 -4.75 -2.81
N ARG A 24 12.27 -4.62 -1.95
CA ARG A 24 12.24 -3.77 -0.75
C ARG A 24 12.00 -2.28 -1.05
N PRO A 25 12.67 -1.67 -2.04
CA PRO A 25 12.42 -0.27 -2.39
C PRO A 25 10.99 -0.07 -2.96
N VAL A 26 10.51 -1.06 -3.72
CA VAL A 26 9.16 -1.05 -4.31
C VAL A 26 8.06 -1.09 -3.24
N ALA A 27 8.31 -1.79 -2.13
CA ALA A 27 7.39 -1.81 -0.99
C ALA A 27 7.21 -0.41 -0.37
N THR A 28 8.30 0.33 -0.19
CA THR A 28 8.29 1.69 0.35
C THR A 28 7.56 2.65 -0.60
N ASP A 29 7.89 2.59 -1.89
CA ASP A 29 7.24 3.44 -2.91
C ASP A 29 5.74 3.14 -3.06
N ALA A 30 5.32 1.89 -2.85
CA ALA A 30 3.90 1.51 -2.92
C ALA A 30 3.07 1.99 -1.71
N LEU A 31 3.71 2.27 -0.58
CA LEU A 31 3.05 2.73 0.65
C LEU A 31 2.99 4.26 0.75
N LEU A 32 3.96 4.98 0.18
CA LEU A 32 4.03 6.45 0.21
C LEU A 32 2.73 7.14 -0.24
N PRO A 33 2.13 6.79 -1.40
CA PRO A 33 0.95 7.50 -1.90
C PRO A 33 -0.26 7.43 -0.96
N GLY A 34 -0.44 6.30 -0.26
CA GLY A 34 -1.54 6.11 0.69
C GLY A 34 -1.36 6.93 1.97
N LEU A 35 -0.11 7.04 2.43
CA LEU A 35 0.25 7.86 3.58
C LEU A 35 0.10 9.36 3.29
N ASP A 36 0.59 9.82 2.13
CA ASP A 36 0.47 11.22 1.72
C ASP A 36 -0.99 11.63 1.48
N GLN A 37 -1.78 10.75 0.86
CA GLN A 37 -3.21 10.99 0.69
C GLN A 37 -3.93 11.08 2.05
N THR A 38 -3.66 10.15 2.97
CA THR A 38 -4.27 10.18 4.32
C THR A 38 -3.88 11.44 5.09
N ARG A 39 -2.66 11.95 4.93
CA ARG A 39 -2.17 13.17 5.59
C ARG A 39 -2.91 14.44 5.16
N THR A 40 -3.48 14.45 3.95
CA THR A 40 -4.20 15.63 3.41
C THR A 40 -5.70 15.61 3.68
N VAL A 41 -6.25 14.43 4.03
CA VAL A 41 -7.66 14.26 4.39
C VAL A 41 -7.96 15.05 5.67
N GLY A 42 -8.99 15.90 5.62
CA GLY A 42 -9.44 16.73 6.75
C GLY A 42 -8.69 18.05 6.93
N LEU A 43 -7.47 18.20 6.36
CA LEU A 43 -6.69 19.44 6.40
C LEU A 43 -6.92 20.33 5.16
N VAL A 44 -7.06 19.73 3.98
CA VAL A 44 -7.22 20.46 2.70
C VAL A 44 -8.44 19.98 1.91
N THR A 45 -8.87 18.73 2.09
CA THR A 45 -10.05 18.16 1.43
C THR A 45 -10.92 17.42 2.43
N LEU A 46 -12.22 17.75 2.43
CA LEU A 46 -13.24 16.96 3.11
C LEU A 46 -13.68 15.82 2.18
N PRO A 47 -13.59 14.55 2.62
CA PRO A 47 -14.03 13.41 1.82
C PRO A 47 -15.52 13.51 1.45
N GLY A 48 -15.88 13.14 0.22
CA GLY A 48 -17.27 13.18 -0.24
C GLY A 48 -18.22 12.33 0.61
N ALA A 49 -17.74 11.21 1.17
CA ALA A 49 -18.51 10.37 2.09
C ALA A 49 -18.85 11.08 3.41
N PHE A 50 -17.89 11.78 4.00
CA PHE A 50 -18.10 12.60 5.19
C PHE A 50 -19.12 13.71 4.92
N VAL A 51 -18.97 14.45 3.81
CA VAL A 51 -19.93 15.51 3.41
C VAL A 51 -21.32 14.93 3.15
N GLY A 52 -21.40 13.78 2.46
CA GLY A 52 -22.67 13.09 2.19
C GLY A 52 -23.40 12.66 3.46
N MET A 53 -22.67 12.18 4.48
CA MET A 53 -23.27 11.85 5.78
C MET A 53 -23.82 13.07 6.51
N LEU A 54 -23.09 14.19 6.50
CA LEU A 54 -23.58 15.44 7.09
C LEU A 54 -24.84 15.95 6.40
N LEU A 55 -24.86 15.94 5.06
CA LEU A 55 -26.04 16.33 4.28
C LEU A 55 -27.22 15.37 4.48
N GLY A 56 -26.94 14.11 4.78
CA GLY A 56 -27.92 13.09 5.18
C GLY A 56 -28.44 13.23 6.61
N GLY A 57 -27.96 14.22 7.38
CA GLY A 57 -28.41 14.51 8.74
C GLY A 57 -27.62 13.81 9.85
N ALA A 58 -26.51 13.13 9.54
CA ALA A 58 -25.63 12.55 10.55
C ALA A 58 -24.88 13.66 11.31
N SER A 59 -24.56 13.41 12.58
CA SER A 59 -23.75 14.35 13.35
C SER A 59 -22.30 14.38 12.85
N PRO A 60 -21.58 15.51 13.00
CA PRO A 60 -20.16 15.59 12.64
C PRO A 60 -19.27 14.57 13.34
N VAL A 61 -19.62 14.18 14.56
CA VAL A 61 -18.89 13.18 15.34
C VAL A 61 -19.04 11.80 14.71
N GLU A 62 -20.25 11.40 14.32
CA GLU A 62 -20.52 10.12 13.67
C GLU A 62 -19.86 10.06 12.28
N ALA A 63 -20.03 11.12 11.48
CA ALA A 63 -19.39 11.21 10.16
C ALA A 63 -17.86 11.12 10.28
N GLY A 64 -17.28 11.77 11.30
CA GLY A 64 -15.84 11.75 11.55
C GLY A 64 -15.32 10.38 11.96
N ALA A 65 -16.05 9.68 12.84
CA ALA A 65 -15.68 8.35 13.29
C ALA A 65 -15.68 7.33 12.14
N VAL A 66 -16.71 7.35 11.30
CA VAL A 66 -16.81 6.49 10.11
C VAL A 66 -15.68 6.81 9.12
N GLN A 67 -15.42 8.10 8.89
CA GLN A 67 -14.35 8.52 7.99
C GLN A 67 -12.97 8.04 8.48
N LEU A 68 -12.68 8.18 9.77
CA LEU A 68 -11.42 7.70 10.35
C LEU A 68 -11.30 6.18 10.24
N PHE A 69 -12.37 5.46 10.50
CA PHE A 69 -12.42 4.00 10.34
C PHE A 69 -12.07 3.58 8.90
N VAL A 70 -12.66 4.23 7.89
CA VAL A 70 -12.38 3.93 6.48
C VAL A 70 -10.92 4.20 6.14
N LEU A 71 -10.33 5.30 6.58
CA LEU A 71 -8.92 5.61 6.33
C LEU A 71 -7.98 4.56 6.93
N VAL A 72 -8.22 4.17 8.19
CA VAL A 72 -7.44 3.11 8.85
C VAL A 72 -7.60 1.77 8.14
N ALA A 73 -8.83 1.42 7.74
CA ALA A 73 -9.10 0.19 7.01
C ALA A 73 -8.38 0.15 5.66
N LEU A 74 -8.39 1.26 4.90
CA LEU A 74 -7.69 1.36 3.62
C LEU A 74 -6.18 1.22 3.78
N LEU A 75 -5.59 1.87 4.78
CA LEU A 75 -4.16 1.73 5.09
C LEU A 75 -3.80 0.29 5.47
N ALA A 76 -4.63 -0.36 6.29
CA ALA A 76 -4.43 -1.76 6.65
C ALA A 76 -4.51 -2.70 5.44
N VAL A 77 -5.53 -2.52 4.59
CA VAL A 77 -5.69 -3.29 3.35
C VAL A 77 -4.50 -3.08 2.42
N GLN A 78 -4.04 -1.84 2.26
CA GLN A 78 -2.88 -1.52 1.42
C GLN A 78 -1.61 -2.20 1.96
N ALA A 79 -1.36 -2.13 3.27
CA ALA A 79 -0.22 -2.80 3.89
C ALA A 79 -0.25 -4.32 3.69
N VAL A 80 -1.41 -4.95 3.90
CA VAL A 80 -1.60 -6.38 3.67
C VAL A 80 -1.42 -6.74 2.19
N ALA A 81 -2.00 -5.97 1.28
CA ALA A 81 -1.87 -6.20 -0.15
C ALA A 81 -0.40 -6.13 -0.61
N VAL A 82 0.34 -5.10 -0.17
CA VAL A 82 1.78 -4.98 -0.45
C VAL A 82 2.54 -6.18 0.11
N ALA A 83 2.29 -6.56 1.37
CA ALA A 83 2.96 -7.71 1.99
C ALA A 83 2.68 -9.03 1.25
N VAL A 84 1.43 -9.28 0.86
CA VAL A 84 1.03 -10.48 0.11
C VAL A 84 1.68 -10.51 -1.27
N VAL A 85 1.66 -9.38 -2.00
CA VAL A 85 2.30 -9.30 -3.32
C VAL A 85 3.80 -9.56 -3.23
N LEU A 86 4.48 -8.95 -2.26
CA LEU A 86 5.91 -9.19 -2.03
C LEU A 86 6.20 -10.67 -1.73
N GLU A 87 5.41 -11.30 -0.87
CA GLU A 87 5.59 -12.71 -0.52
C GLU A 87 5.35 -13.64 -1.73
N LEU A 88 4.34 -13.35 -2.56
CA LEU A 88 4.06 -14.11 -3.77
C LEU A 88 5.16 -13.97 -4.83
N VAL A 89 5.74 -12.77 -4.97
CA VAL A 89 6.88 -12.51 -5.85
C VAL A 89 8.14 -13.20 -5.31
N ALA A 90 8.43 -13.08 -4.01
CA ALA A 90 9.58 -13.74 -3.38
C ALA A 90 9.53 -15.26 -3.55
N ARG A 91 8.34 -15.86 -3.42
CA ARG A 91 8.10 -17.30 -3.64
C ARG A 91 8.08 -17.72 -5.12
N GLY A 92 8.26 -16.80 -6.07
CA GLY A 92 8.26 -17.09 -7.51
C GLY A 92 6.89 -17.49 -8.06
N ARG A 93 5.80 -17.28 -7.31
CA ARG A 93 4.42 -17.60 -7.75
C ARG A 93 3.81 -16.51 -8.63
N LEU A 94 4.34 -15.29 -8.54
CA LEU A 94 4.06 -14.20 -9.46
C LEU A 94 5.33 -13.89 -10.26
N HIS A 95 5.34 -14.32 -11.52
CA HIS A 95 6.29 -13.88 -12.53
C HIS A 95 5.53 -13.00 -13.52
N ARG A 96 6.13 -11.86 -13.90
CA ARG A 96 5.54 -11.01 -14.94
C ARG A 96 5.68 -11.77 -16.26
N VAL A 97 4.56 -12.14 -16.88
CA VAL A 97 4.57 -12.66 -18.25
C VAL A 97 4.99 -11.51 -19.16
N SER A 98 6.22 -11.56 -19.66
CA SER A 98 6.72 -10.72 -20.74
C SER A 98 7.63 -11.57 -21.63
#